data_AF-A0A072VPS4-F1
#
_entry.id   AF-A0A072VPS4-F1
#
_cell.length_a   1.000
_cell.length_b   1.000
_cell.length_c   1.000
_cell.angle_alpha   90.00
_cell.angle_beta   90.00
_cell.angle_gamma   90.00
#
_symmetry.space_group_name_H-M   'P 1'
#
loop_
_entity.id
_entity.type
_entity.pdbx_description
1 polymer ?
#
loop_
_entity_poly.entity_id
_entity_poly.type
_entity_poly.pdbx_seq_one_letter_code
_entity_poly.pdbx_strand_id
1 'polypeptide(L)'
;MTPRHCALSLVGEPIMYPEINTLVDELHKRRISTFLVTNAQFPDKIKLLKPITQLYVSVDAGTKDSLKAIDRPLFGDFWERFIDSLTALKEKHQRTVYRLTLVKGWNAEEIDAYYKLFSIGEPDFIEIKGVTYCGSTATSKLTMENVPWHADVKAFSEALSLKSQGEYEVACEHVHSCCILLAKTKKFKIDGQWYTWIDYDKFHDLVASGSTFDSKDYMAATPSWAVYGAEEGGFDPGQLRYRKERHHKSNRKESG
;
A
#
# COMPACT_ATOMS: atom_id res chain seq x y z
N MET A 1 4.10 13.37 -23.60
CA MET A 1 4.04 12.16 -22.76
C MET A 1 2.58 11.78 -22.61
N THR A 2 2.19 10.56 -22.98
CA THR A 2 0.82 10.08 -22.80
C THR A 2 0.74 9.36 -21.45
N PRO A 3 -0.12 9.77 -20.51
CA PRO A 3 -0.21 9.12 -19.21
C PRO A 3 -0.64 7.66 -19.34
N ARG A 4 0.01 6.76 -18.60
CA ARG A 4 -0.27 5.31 -18.58
C ARG A 4 -0.98 4.84 -17.31
N HIS A 5 -0.92 5.64 -16.25
CA HIS A 5 -1.36 5.25 -14.91
C HIS A 5 -2.09 6.43 -14.25
N CYS A 6 -3.20 6.15 -13.56
CA CYS A 6 -3.96 7.11 -12.79
C CYS A 6 -4.03 6.67 -11.33
N ALA A 7 -3.47 7.47 -10.44
CA ALA A 7 -3.55 7.29 -9.00
C ALA A 7 -4.71 8.14 -8.44
N LEU A 8 -5.78 7.46 -8.02
CA LEU A 8 -6.95 8.04 -7.37
C LEU A 8 -6.68 8.03 -5.85
N SER A 9 -5.80 8.92 -5.39
CA SER A 9 -5.26 8.87 -4.01
C SER A 9 -4.73 10.21 -3.47
N LEU A 10 -5.03 11.35 -4.11
CA LEU A 10 -4.42 12.63 -3.78
C LEU A 10 -4.96 13.24 -2.47
N VAL A 11 -6.23 13.66 -2.46
CA VAL A 11 -6.92 14.27 -1.31
C VAL A 11 -8.39 13.83 -1.34
N GLY A 12 -8.98 13.67 -0.16
CA GLY A 12 -10.36 13.24 0.00
C GLY A 12 -10.52 11.73 -0.14
N GLU A 13 -11.77 11.29 -0.26
CA GLU A 13 -12.12 9.88 -0.38
C GLU A 13 -12.68 9.61 -1.79
N PRO A 14 -11.87 9.05 -2.72
CA PRO A 14 -12.24 8.94 -4.13
C PRO A 14 -13.45 8.05 -4.36
N ILE A 15 -13.67 7.03 -3.52
CA ILE A 15 -14.79 6.10 -3.66
C ILE A 15 -16.16 6.75 -3.37
N MET A 16 -16.17 7.95 -2.77
CA MET A 16 -17.39 8.74 -2.58
C MET A 16 -17.87 9.40 -3.87
N TYR A 17 -17.01 9.52 -4.90
CA TYR A 17 -17.40 10.16 -6.15
C TYR A 17 -18.54 9.37 -6.82
N PRO A 18 -19.72 9.98 -7.09
CA PRO A 18 -20.88 9.24 -7.59
C PRO A 18 -20.65 8.50 -8.90
N GLU A 19 -19.77 9.02 -9.75
CA GLU A 19 -19.46 8.45 -11.06
C GLU A 19 -18.09 7.75 -11.09
N ILE A 20 -17.60 7.27 -9.94
CA ILE A 20 -16.28 6.60 -9.84
C ILE A 20 -16.13 5.45 -10.84
N ASN A 21 -17.19 4.65 -11.03
CA ASN A 21 -17.19 3.55 -11.99
C ASN A 21 -17.13 4.06 -13.44
N THR A 22 -17.86 5.13 -13.77
CA THR A 22 -17.80 5.75 -15.11
C THR A 22 -16.40 6.30 -15.40
N LEU A 23 -15.78 6.95 -14.41
CA LEU A 23 -14.41 7.45 -14.53
C LEU A 23 -13.41 6.31 -14.77
N VAL A 24 -13.51 5.23 -14.01
CA VAL A 24 -12.65 4.05 -14.15
C VAL A 24 -12.80 3.41 -15.53
N ASP A 25 -14.03 3.23 -16.00
CA ASP A 25 -14.31 2.68 -17.34
C ASP A 25 -13.67 3.54 -18.44
N GLU A 26 -13.80 4.87 -18.35
CA GLU A 26 -13.21 5.80 -19.32
C GLU A 26 -11.68 5.76 -19.32
N LEU A 27 -11.04 5.60 -18.15
CA LEU A 27 -9.60 5.42 -18.05
C LEU A 27 -9.16 4.09 -18.67
N HIS A 28 -9.87 3.00 -18.40
CA HIS A 28 -9.54 1.68 -18.94
C HIS A 28 -9.74 1.58 -20.45
N LYS A 29 -10.77 2.21 -21.01
CA LYS A 29 -10.95 2.35 -22.48
C LYS A 29 -9.75 3.01 -23.16
N ARG A 30 -9.05 3.90 -22.44
CA ARG A 30 -7.85 4.61 -22.90
C ARG A 30 -6.56 3.86 -22.55
N ARG A 31 -6.65 2.63 -22.04
CA ARG A 31 -5.53 1.82 -21.54
C ARG A 31 -4.70 2.57 -20.49
N ILE A 32 -5.38 3.26 -19.58
CA ILE A 32 -4.78 3.90 -18.41
C ILE A 32 -5.13 3.06 -17.19
N SER A 33 -4.13 2.49 -16.51
CA SER A 33 -4.37 1.67 -15.33
C SER A 33 -4.80 2.51 -14.13
N THR A 34 -5.56 1.93 -13.20
CA THR A 34 -6.14 2.66 -12.06
C THR A 34 -5.67 2.10 -10.71
N PHE A 35 -5.23 3.00 -9.84
CA PHE A 35 -4.83 2.69 -8.46
C PHE A 35 -5.72 3.52 -7.54
N LEU A 36 -6.69 2.89 -6.86
CA LEU A 36 -7.63 3.59 -6.00
C LEU A 36 -7.28 3.32 -4.55
N VAL A 37 -7.18 4.39 -3.75
CA VAL A 37 -6.96 4.29 -2.30
C VAL A 37 -8.23 4.72 -1.57
N THR A 38 -8.68 3.92 -0.61
CA THR A 38 -9.80 4.24 0.28
C THR A 38 -9.39 4.12 1.75
N ASN A 39 -10.02 4.89 2.62
CA ASN A 39 -9.87 4.81 4.09
C ASN A 39 -10.72 3.71 4.75
N ALA A 40 -11.30 2.80 3.96
CA ALA A 40 -12.16 1.71 4.44
C ALA A 40 -13.37 2.18 5.26
N GLN A 41 -13.91 3.34 4.94
CA GLN A 41 -15.16 3.77 5.55
C GLN A 41 -16.38 3.37 4.71
N PHE A 42 -16.27 3.09 3.41
CA PHE A 42 -17.45 2.93 2.54
C PHE A 42 -17.63 1.49 1.99
N PRO A 43 -18.03 0.51 2.82
CA PRO A 43 -18.06 -0.90 2.43
C PRO A 43 -18.98 -1.17 1.23
N ASP A 44 -20.15 -0.54 1.17
CA ASP A 44 -21.08 -0.74 0.05
C ASP A 44 -20.55 -0.16 -1.26
N LYS A 45 -19.77 0.92 -1.20
CA LYS A 45 -19.10 1.47 -2.38
C LYS A 45 -17.98 0.55 -2.85
N ILE A 46 -17.26 -0.10 -1.92
CA ILE A 46 -16.27 -1.13 -2.27
C ILE A 46 -16.98 -2.26 -3.00
N LYS A 47 -18.07 -2.83 -2.47
CA LYS A 47 -18.83 -3.91 -3.12
C LYS A 47 -19.24 -3.55 -4.56
N LEU A 48 -19.75 -2.34 -4.78
CA LEU A 48 -20.21 -1.85 -6.09
C LEU A 48 -19.10 -1.39 -7.05
N LEU A 49 -17.86 -1.29 -6.58
CA LEU A 49 -16.74 -0.84 -7.40
C LEU A 49 -16.45 -1.85 -8.51
N LYS A 50 -16.43 -1.36 -9.76
CA LYS A 50 -15.99 -2.12 -10.94
C LYS A 50 -14.51 -2.49 -10.83
N PRO A 51 -14.00 -3.42 -11.68
CA PRO A 51 -12.59 -3.78 -11.66
C PRO A 51 -11.66 -2.57 -11.63
N ILE A 52 -10.73 -2.55 -10.68
CA ILE A 52 -9.64 -1.58 -10.55
C ILE A 52 -8.33 -2.33 -10.80
N THR A 53 -7.31 -1.70 -11.38
CA THR A 53 -6.02 -2.40 -11.57
C THR A 53 -5.40 -2.82 -10.24
N GLN A 54 -5.46 -1.94 -9.23
CA GLN A 54 -5.09 -2.26 -7.86
C GLN A 54 -5.89 -1.41 -6.86
N LEU A 55 -6.59 -2.06 -5.94
CA LEU A 55 -7.41 -1.43 -4.91
C LEU A 55 -6.67 -1.45 -3.57
N TYR A 56 -6.45 -0.28 -3.01
CA TYR A 56 -5.79 -0.07 -1.74
C TYR A 56 -6.79 0.30 -0.65
N VAL A 57 -6.66 -0.34 0.50
CA VAL A 57 -7.24 0.10 1.76
C VAL A 57 -6.12 0.61 2.65
N SER A 58 -6.26 1.83 3.17
CA SER A 58 -5.35 2.35 4.19
C SER A 58 -5.71 1.71 5.54
N VAL A 59 -4.72 1.07 6.17
CA VAL A 59 -4.84 0.36 7.46
C VAL A 59 -3.84 1.00 8.41
N ASP A 60 -4.21 2.15 8.96
CA ASP A 60 -3.29 2.97 9.76
C ASP A 60 -3.17 2.50 11.22
N ALA A 61 -4.02 1.56 11.67
CA ALA A 61 -3.92 0.93 12.98
C ALA A 61 -4.53 -0.49 13.01
N GLY A 62 -4.09 -1.32 13.95
CA GLY A 62 -4.58 -2.68 14.17
C GLY A 62 -5.79 -2.78 15.11
N THR A 63 -6.11 -1.74 15.89
CA THR A 63 -7.18 -1.75 16.89
C THR A 63 -8.14 -0.57 16.76
N LYS A 64 -9.36 -0.70 17.31
CA LYS A 64 -10.39 0.37 17.31
C LYS A 64 -9.89 1.67 17.96
N ASP A 65 -9.19 1.56 19.08
CA ASP A 65 -8.73 2.72 19.85
C ASP A 65 -7.57 3.43 19.13
N SER A 66 -6.61 2.67 18.62
CA SER A 66 -5.49 3.19 17.85
C SER A 66 -5.96 3.82 16.53
N LEU A 67 -6.91 3.19 15.84
CA LEU A 67 -7.49 3.74 14.61
C LEU A 67 -8.20 5.08 14.90
N LYS A 68 -8.96 5.15 15.99
CA LYS A 68 -9.62 6.40 16.41
C LYS A 68 -8.61 7.50 16.74
N ALA A 69 -7.50 7.15 17.39
CA ALA A 69 -6.46 8.09 17.78
C ALA A 69 -5.69 8.66 16.58
N ILE A 70 -5.41 7.83 15.58
CA ILE A 70 -4.65 8.18 14.38
C ILE A 70 -5.56 8.88 13.35
N ASP A 71 -6.64 8.22 12.94
CA ASP A 71 -7.45 8.64 11.77
C ASP A 71 -8.49 9.70 12.10
N ARG A 72 -8.88 9.81 13.39
CA ARG A 72 -9.96 10.72 13.85
C ARG A 72 -11.20 10.64 12.95
N PRO A 73 -11.79 9.44 12.82
CA PRO A 73 -12.83 9.18 11.85
C PRO A 73 -14.09 10.01 12.12
N LEU A 74 -14.79 10.36 11.03
CA LEU A 74 -16.02 11.18 11.09
C LEU A 74 -17.25 10.39 11.54
N PHE A 75 -17.28 9.08 11.25
CA PHE A 75 -18.42 8.22 11.53
C PHE A 75 -18.33 7.62 12.95
N GLY A 76 -19.46 7.50 13.64
CA GLY A 76 -19.50 6.91 14.99
C GLY A 76 -19.26 5.39 15.00
N ASP A 77 -19.66 4.73 13.91
CA ASP A 77 -19.53 3.30 13.60
C ASP A 77 -18.30 3.00 12.72
N PHE A 78 -17.27 3.86 12.78
CA PHE A 78 -16.09 3.78 11.91
C PHE A 78 -15.37 2.43 11.92
N TRP A 79 -15.40 1.71 13.05
CA TRP A 79 -14.70 0.44 13.20
C TRP A 79 -15.48 -0.68 12.53
N GLU A 80 -16.79 -0.69 12.71
CA GLU A 80 -17.70 -1.63 12.06
C GLU A 80 -17.61 -1.45 10.54
N ARG A 81 -17.65 -0.21 10.05
CA ARG A 81 -17.44 0.12 8.62
C ARG A 81 -16.07 -0.29 8.10
N PHE A 82 -15.04 -0.16 8.93
CA PHE A 82 -13.68 -0.60 8.61
C PHE A 82 -13.63 -2.12 8.41
N ILE A 83 -14.13 -2.90 9.38
CA ILE A 83 -14.18 -4.37 9.28
C ILE A 83 -15.03 -4.83 8.10
N ASP A 84 -16.19 -4.20 7.85
CA ASP A 84 -17.04 -4.49 6.69
C ASP A 84 -16.33 -4.18 5.36
N SER A 85 -15.50 -3.14 5.34
CA SER A 85 -14.71 -2.77 4.16
C SER A 85 -13.59 -3.77 3.89
N LEU A 86 -12.92 -4.27 4.93
CA LEU A 86 -11.93 -5.34 4.81
C LEU A 86 -12.59 -6.62 4.29
N THR A 87 -13.77 -6.96 4.82
CA THR A 87 -14.56 -8.12 4.36
C THR A 87 -14.97 -7.95 2.89
N ALA A 88 -15.46 -6.77 2.50
CA ALA A 88 -15.80 -6.47 1.11
C ALA A 88 -14.58 -6.51 0.18
N LEU A 89 -13.38 -6.23 0.69
CA LEU A 89 -12.13 -6.34 -0.07
C LEU A 89 -11.79 -7.78 -0.43
N LYS A 90 -12.06 -8.74 0.48
CA LYS A 90 -11.84 -10.18 0.25
C LYS A 90 -12.61 -10.72 -0.97
N GLU A 91 -13.80 -10.17 -1.20
CA GLU A 91 -14.67 -10.56 -2.31
C GLU A 91 -14.23 -9.94 -3.66
N LYS A 92 -13.16 -9.13 -3.68
CA LYS A 92 -12.62 -8.59 -4.93
C LYS A 92 -11.68 -9.57 -5.59
N HIS A 93 -11.88 -9.76 -6.90
CA HIS A 93 -11.01 -10.60 -7.71
C HIS A 93 -9.72 -9.91 -8.15
N GLN A 94 -9.75 -8.58 -8.30
CA GLN A 94 -8.58 -7.78 -8.70
C GLN A 94 -7.59 -7.59 -7.55
N ARG A 95 -6.40 -7.06 -7.83
CA ARG A 95 -5.32 -6.88 -6.85
C ARG A 95 -5.76 -6.01 -5.69
N THR A 96 -5.66 -6.53 -4.48
CA THR A 96 -6.00 -5.85 -3.24
C THR A 96 -4.77 -5.62 -2.38
N VAL A 97 -4.68 -4.45 -1.75
CA VAL A 97 -3.53 -4.07 -0.95
C VAL A 97 -3.98 -3.45 0.36
N TYR A 98 -3.43 -3.92 1.47
CA TYR A 98 -3.42 -3.16 2.71
C TYR A 98 -2.20 -2.26 2.72
N ARG A 99 -2.40 -0.95 2.81
CA ARG A 99 -1.30 0.01 2.96
C ARG A 99 -1.23 0.48 4.40
N LEU A 100 -0.16 0.11 5.08
CA LEU A 100 0.08 0.42 6.48
C LEU A 100 1.05 1.59 6.55
N THR A 101 0.60 2.71 7.12
CA THR A 101 1.48 3.85 7.39
C THR A 101 2.11 3.68 8.77
N LEU A 102 3.38 3.26 8.82
CA LEU A 102 4.10 3.03 10.06
C LEU A 102 4.51 4.35 10.72
N VAL A 103 4.08 4.55 11.96
CA VAL A 103 4.39 5.71 12.79
C VAL A 103 5.08 5.22 14.07
N LYS A 104 6.34 5.62 14.26
CA LYS A 104 7.14 5.19 15.40
C LYS A 104 6.51 5.69 16.71
N GLY A 105 6.35 4.76 17.66
CA GLY A 105 5.73 5.00 18.98
C GLY A 105 4.20 5.07 18.98
N TRP A 106 3.54 4.74 17.87
CA TRP A 106 2.07 4.75 17.77
C TRP A 106 1.51 3.39 17.40
N ASN A 107 1.86 2.87 16.21
CA ASN A 107 1.32 1.61 15.68
C ASN A 107 2.38 0.53 15.41
N ALA A 108 3.67 0.84 15.62
CA ALA A 108 4.78 -0.05 15.30
C ALA A 108 4.93 -1.28 16.20
N GLU A 109 4.12 -1.40 17.26
CA GLU A 109 4.15 -2.52 18.20
C GLU A 109 2.94 -3.46 18.04
N GLU A 110 2.01 -3.12 17.14
CA GLU A 110 0.70 -3.78 17.04
C GLU A 110 0.68 -5.04 16.14
N ILE A 111 1.78 -5.80 16.08
CA ILE A 111 1.94 -6.95 15.15
C ILE A 111 0.76 -7.94 15.23
N ASP A 112 0.36 -8.31 16.45
CA ASP A 112 -0.74 -9.25 16.68
C ASP A 112 -2.09 -8.69 16.23
N ALA A 113 -2.31 -7.38 16.37
CA ALA A 113 -3.56 -6.74 15.99
C ALA A 113 -3.64 -6.61 14.46
N TYR A 114 -2.55 -6.20 13.79
CA TYR A 114 -2.48 -6.20 12.33
C TYR A 114 -2.71 -7.58 11.73
N TYR A 115 -2.06 -8.62 12.28
CA TYR A 115 -2.22 -9.97 11.77
C TYR A 115 -3.69 -10.45 11.85
N LYS A 116 -4.43 -10.09 12.90
CA LYS A 116 -5.87 -10.40 12.99
C LYS A 116 -6.65 -9.80 11.82
N LEU A 117 -6.33 -8.58 11.39
CA LEU A 117 -6.99 -7.94 10.24
C LEU A 117 -6.70 -8.63 8.91
N PHE A 118 -5.56 -9.32 8.78
CA PHE A 118 -5.20 -10.03 7.54
C PHE A 118 -6.16 -11.19 7.29
N SER A 119 -6.58 -11.88 8.36
CA SER A 119 -7.54 -12.99 8.26
C SER A 119 -8.94 -12.55 7.81
N ILE A 120 -9.26 -11.26 7.93
CA ILE A 120 -10.58 -10.70 7.57
C ILE A 120 -10.67 -10.46 6.06
N GLY A 121 -9.73 -9.67 5.52
CA GLY A 121 -9.77 -9.27 4.10
C GLY A 121 -8.85 -10.04 3.18
N GLU A 122 -7.89 -10.80 3.73
CA GLU A 122 -6.94 -11.63 2.99
C GLU A 122 -6.35 -10.97 1.73
N PRO A 123 -5.77 -9.76 1.84
CA PRO A 123 -5.33 -8.99 0.68
C PRO A 123 -4.24 -9.72 -0.11
N ASP A 124 -4.07 -9.37 -1.38
CA ASP A 124 -2.97 -9.91 -2.19
C ASP A 124 -1.60 -9.43 -1.66
N PHE A 125 -1.56 -8.18 -1.19
CA PHE A 125 -0.34 -7.53 -0.72
C PHE A 125 -0.55 -6.71 0.54
N ILE A 126 0.54 -6.55 1.30
CA ILE A 126 0.64 -5.64 2.43
C ILE A 126 1.83 -4.71 2.15
N GLU A 127 1.55 -3.44 1.92
CA GLU A 127 2.54 -2.40 1.69
C GLU A 127 2.76 -1.65 3.01
N ILE A 128 3.93 -1.84 3.64
CA ILE A 128 4.31 -1.14 4.86
C ILE A 128 5.21 0.04 4.48
N LYS A 129 4.76 1.24 4.79
CA LYS A 129 5.46 2.47 4.45
C LYS A 129 5.69 3.35 5.67
N GLY A 130 6.92 3.82 5.85
CA GLY A 130 7.22 4.79 6.90
C GLY A 130 6.52 6.13 6.66
N VAL A 131 5.92 6.70 7.71
CA VAL A 131 5.31 8.03 7.64
C VAL A 131 6.35 9.08 7.20
N THR A 132 5.97 9.95 6.27
CA THR A 132 6.80 11.09 5.89
C THR A 132 6.30 12.33 6.61
N TYR A 133 7.21 13.06 7.26
CA TYR A 133 6.85 14.29 7.95
C TYR A 133 6.63 15.44 6.95
N CYS A 134 5.40 15.93 6.89
CA CYS A 134 4.98 17.02 5.99
C CYS A 134 4.95 18.41 6.66
N GLY A 135 5.58 18.56 7.85
CA GLY A 135 5.58 19.80 8.62
C GLY A 135 4.56 19.82 9.77
N SER A 136 4.69 20.79 10.66
CA SER A 136 3.80 21.00 11.80
C SER A 136 2.50 21.66 11.34
N THR A 137 1.35 21.01 11.58
CA THR A 137 0.04 21.67 11.53
C THR A 137 -0.46 21.88 12.95
N ALA A 138 -1.33 22.87 13.18
CA ALA A 138 -1.91 23.16 14.50
C ALA A 138 -2.65 21.98 15.14
N THR A 139 -2.99 20.95 14.35
CA THR A 139 -3.78 19.78 14.76
C THR A 139 -2.99 18.47 14.81
N SER A 140 -1.73 18.46 14.35
CA SER A 140 -0.89 17.26 14.31
C SER A 140 0.05 17.19 15.52
N LYS A 141 0.07 16.02 16.16
CA LYS A 141 1.02 15.70 17.24
C LYS A 141 2.29 15.00 16.72
N LEU A 142 2.38 14.76 15.40
CA LEU A 142 3.51 14.07 14.79
C LEU A 142 4.74 14.97 14.77
N THR A 143 5.87 14.40 15.15
CA THR A 143 7.19 15.04 15.11
C THR A 143 8.14 14.23 14.22
N MET A 144 9.32 14.77 13.93
CA MET A 144 10.37 14.04 13.22
C MET A 144 10.79 12.75 13.94
N GLU A 145 10.64 12.66 15.26
CA GLU A 145 10.97 11.45 16.03
C GLU A 145 10.03 10.28 15.73
N ASN A 146 8.83 10.58 15.19
CA ASN A 146 7.85 9.57 14.81
C ASN A 146 8.09 9.00 13.40
N VAL A 147 9.02 9.58 12.64
CA VAL A 147 9.40 9.08 11.30
C VAL A 147 10.31 7.87 11.46
N PRO A 148 9.87 6.66 11.04
CA PRO A 148 10.71 5.48 11.13
C PRO A 148 11.82 5.51 10.07
N TRP A 149 12.96 4.94 10.41
CA TRP A 149 13.99 4.62 9.43
C TRP A 149 13.58 3.39 8.61
N HIS A 150 14.21 3.21 7.45
CA HIS A 150 13.98 2.01 6.64
C HIS A 150 14.25 0.71 7.43
N ALA A 151 15.26 0.71 8.29
CA ALA A 151 15.55 -0.42 9.17
C ALA A 151 14.39 -0.73 10.15
N ASP A 152 13.69 0.29 10.64
CA ASP A 152 12.52 0.11 11.51
C ASP A 152 11.36 -0.53 10.73
N VAL A 153 11.08 -0.04 9.51
CA VAL A 153 10.04 -0.60 8.62
C VAL A 153 10.37 -2.04 8.24
N LYS A 154 11.64 -2.31 7.95
CA LYS A 154 12.17 -3.65 7.65
C LYS A 154 11.93 -4.61 8.82
N ALA A 155 12.37 -4.26 10.02
CA ALA A 155 12.21 -5.09 11.21
C ALA A 155 10.72 -5.39 11.51
N PHE A 156 9.86 -4.38 11.38
CA PHE A 156 8.41 -4.55 11.52
C PHE A 156 7.85 -5.52 10.48
N SER A 157 8.26 -5.38 9.23
CA SER A 157 7.78 -6.20 8.11
C SER A 157 8.23 -7.66 8.23
N GLU A 158 9.46 -7.90 8.66
CA GLU A 158 9.98 -9.25 8.94
C GLU A 158 9.25 -9.90 10.13
N ALA A 159 9.00 -9.15 11.21
CA ALA A 159 8.24 -9.64 12.35
C ALA A 159 6.79 -10.00 11.96
N LEU A 160 6.16 -9.19 11.13
CA LEU A 160 4.80 -9.43 10.62
C LEU A 160 4.74 -10.63 9.67
N SER A 161 5.74 -10.79 8.80
CA SER A 161 5.88 -11.96 7.94
C SER A 161 6.05 -13.24 8.77
N LEU A 162 6.92 -13.23 9.79
CA LEU A 162 7.09 -14.35 10.72
C LEU A 162 5.77 -14.68 11.45
N LYS A 163 5.04 -13.65 11.89
CA LYS A 163 3.74 -13.83 12.55
C LYS A 163 2.72 -14.51 11.64
N SER A 164 2.80 -14.28 10.32
CA SER A 164 1.91 -14.87 9.33
C SER A 164 2.14 -16.35 9.03
N GLN A 165 3.19 -16.95 9.60
CA GLN A 165 3.48 -18.39 9.46
C GLN A 165 3.54 -18.86 8.00
N GLY A 166 4.12 -18.03 7.12
CA GLY A 166 4.29 -18.33 5.69
C GLY A 166 3.10 -17.96 4.80
N GLU A 167 2.03 -17.39 5.34
CA GLU A 167 0.93 -16.86 4.52
C GLU A 167 1.40 -15.65 3.68
N TYR A 168 2.17 -14.76 4.32
CA TYR A 168 2.79 -13.60 3.68
C TYR A 168 4.29 -13.58 3.92
N GLU A 169 5.04 -13.36 2.85
CA GLU A 169 6.50 -13.22 2.92
C GLU A 169 6.94 -11.89 2.33
N VAL A 170 8.10 -11.41 2.78
CA VAL A 170 8.72 -10.19 2.26
C VAL A 170 9.16 -10.44 0.82
N ALA A 171 8.56 -9.71 -0.12
CA ALA A 171 8.77 -9.89 -1.55
C ALA A 171 9.66 -8.81 -2.15
N CYS A 172 9.42 -7.54 -1.79
CA CYS A 172 10.14 -6.39 -2.34
C CYS A 172 10.48 -5.37 -1.25
N GLU A 173 11.46 -4.52 -1.53
CA GLU A 173 11.69 -3.27 -0.81
C GLU A 173 11.84 -2.10 -1.78
N HIS A 174 11.62 -0.90 -1.27
CA HIS A 174 12.03 0.34 -1.94
C HIS A 174 12.63 1.28 -0.89
N VAL A 175 13.95 1.15 -0.70
CA VAL A 175 14.71 1.79 0.39
C VAL A 175 14.51 3.30 0.39
N HIS A 176 14.49 3.92 -0.79
CA HIS A 176 14.35 5.38 -0.92
C HIS A 176 12.99 5.91 -0.44
N SER A 177 11.93 5.11 -0.58
CA SER A 177 10.57 5.48 -0.18
C SER A 177 10.21 4.95 1.21
N CYS A 178 11.16 4.34 1.92
CA CYS A 178 10.96 3.70 3.21
C CYS A 178 9.80 2.69 3.18
N CYS A 179 9.80 1.80 2.18
CA CYS A 179 8.66 0.94 1.89
C CYS A 179 9.08 -0.52 1.74
N ILE A 180 8.31 -1.44 2.32
CA ILE A 180 8.45 -2.89 2.19
C ILE A 180 7.13 -3.48 1.69
N LEU A 181 7.21 -4.49 0.82
CA LEU A 181 6.06 -5.22 0.31
C LEU A 181 6.08 -6.66 0.83
N LEU A 182 5.03 -7.05 1.54
CA LEU A 182 4.69 -8.44 1.81
C LEU A 182 3.69 -8.92 0.75
N ALA A 183 3.86 -10.13 0.26
CA ALA A 183 2.97 -10.72 -0.75
C ALA A 183 2.44 -12.08 -0.31
N LYS A 184 1.20 -12.40 -0.70
CA LYS A 184 0.55 -13.67 -0.38
C LYS A 184 1.28 -14.82 -1.07
N THR A 185 1.98 -15.66 -0.29
CA THR A 185 2.92 -16.66 -0.79
C THR A 185 2.26 -17.66 -1.74
N LYS A 186 1.09 -18.19 -1.35
CA LYS A 186 0.35 -19.19 -2.14
C LYS A 186 -0.10 -18.70 -3.52
N LYS A 187 -0.10 -17.39 -3.76
CA LYS A 187 -0.62 -16.77 -4.98
C LYS A 187 0.47 -16.16 -5.84
N PHE A 188 1.45 -15.49 -5.22
CA PHE A 188 2.46 -14.72 -5.94
C PHE A 188 3.88 -15.29 -5.85
N LYS A 189 4.08 -16.45 -5.19
CA LYS A 189 5.37 -17.15 -5.18
C LYS A 189 5.24 -18.46 -5.95
N ILE A 190 5.86 -18.54 -7.13
CA ILE A 190 5.80 -19.69 -8.02
C ILE A 190 7.23 -20.22 -8.19
N ASP A 191 7.45 -21.48 -7.83
CA ASP A 191 8.77 -22.13 -7.89
C ASP A 191 9.89 -21.31 -7.22
N GLY A 192 9.56 -20.68 -6.09
CA GLY A 192 10.48 -19.83 -5.33
C GLY A 192 10.68 -18.41 -5.87
N GLN A 193 10.05 -18.06 -7.00
CA GLN A 193 10.16 -16.74 -7.62
C GLN A 193 8.89 -15.90 -7.38
N TRP A 194 9.09 -14.59 -7.22
CA TRP A 194 8.02 -13.64 -6.96
C TRP A 194 7.38 -13.13 -8.25
N TYR A 195 6.05 -13.07 -8.30
CA TYR A 195 5.25 -12.53 -9.40
C TYR A 195 4.42 -11.32 -8.93
N THR A 196 5.07 -10.35 -8.31
CA THR A 196 4.40 -9.18 -7.73
C THR A 196 4.18 -8.05 -8.74
N TRP A 197 4.73 -8.14 -9.95
CA TRP A 197 4.56 -7.11 -10.97
C TRP A 197 3.22 -7.22 -11.70
N ILE A 198 2.84 -6.17 -12.41
CA ILE A 198 1.58 -6.08 -13.15
C ILE A 198 1.89 -6.15 -14.65
N ASP A 199 1.29 -7.11 -15.35
CA ASP A 199 1.16 -7.08 -16.80
C ASP A 199 -0.01 -6.16 -17.16
N TYR A 200 0.29 -4.87 -17.40
CA TYR A 200 -0.73 -3.87 -17.69
C TYR A 200 -1.46 -4.15 -19.00
N ASP A 201 -0.76 -4.66 -20.01
CA ASP A 201 -1.39 -4.92 -21.30
C ASP A 201 -2.41 -6.06 -21.17
N LYS A 202 -2.04 -7.13 -20.47
CA LYS A 202 -2.96 -8.23 -20.13
C LYS A 202 -4.13 -7.76 -19.26
N PHE A 203 -3.89 -6.91 -18.25
CA PHE A 203 -4.97 -6.32 -17.45
C PHE A 203 -5.97 -5.56 -18.33
N HIS A 204 -5.49 -4.72 -19.25
CA HIS A 204 -6.38 -3.95 -20.13
C HIS A 204 -7.18 -4.85 -21.06
N ASP A 205 -6.58 -5.91 -21.59
CA ASP A 205 -7.26 -6.87 -22.46
C ASP A 205 -8.32 -7.65 -21.68
N LEU A 206 -8.02 -8.05 -20.42
CA LEU A 206 -8.97 -8.72 -19.53
C LEU A 206 -10.17 -7.83 -19.20
N VAL A 207 -9.94 -6.57 -18.82
CA VAL A 207 -11.03 -5.61 -18.56
C VAL A 207 -11.87 -5.37 -19.81
N ALA A 208 -11.23 -5.18 -20.97
CA ALA A 208 -11.93 -4.94 -22.23
C ALA A 208 -12.77 -6.15 -22.68
N SER A 209 -12.37 -7.37 -22.30
CA SER A 209 -13.11 -8.59 -22.62
C SER A 209 -14.45 -8.71 -21.88
N GLY A 210 -14.61 -7.99 -20.76
CA GLY A 210 -15.79 -8.09 -19.89
C GLY A 210 -15.95 -9.42 -19.16
N SER A 211 -14.99 -10.35 -19.31
CA SER A 211 -15.00 -11.63 -18.61
C SER A 211 -14.53 -11.49 -17.17
N THR A 212 -14.91 -12.44 -16.31
CA THR A 212 -14.38 -12.50 -14.93
C THR A 212 -12.90 -12.91 -14.99
N PHE A 213 -12.06 -12.20 -14.23
CA PHE A 213 -10.63 -12.48 -14.08
C PHE A 213 -10.17 -12.14 -12.67
N ASP A 214 -9.07 -12.74 -12.24
CA ASP A 214 -8.43 -12.49 -10.95
C ASP A 214 -7.01 -11.92 -11.10
N SER A 215 -6.38 -11.55 -9.98
CA SER A 215 -5.04 -10.94 -10.01
C SER A 215 -3.89 -11.83 -10.47
N LYS A 216 -4.04 -13.16 -10.51
CA LYS A 216 -3.06 -14.06 -11.14
C LYS A 216 -3.11 -13.94 -12.66
N ASP A 217 -4.25 -13.56 -13.23
CA ASP A 217 -4.40 -13.48 -14.67
C ASP A 217 -3.57 -12.37 -15.28
N TYR A 218 -3.07 -11.40 -14.51
CA TYR A 218 -2.24 -10.30 -15.01
C TYR A 218 -1.03 -10.00 -14.10
N MET A 219 -0.54 -11.03 -13.39
CA MET A 219 0.72 -10.92 -12.68
C MET A 219 1.91 -11.17 -13.62
N ALA A 220 3.02 -10.48 -13.34
CA ALA A 220 4.29 -10.65 -14.05
C ALA A 220 5.42 -10.85 -13.04
N ALA A 221 6.52 -11.44 -13.53
CA ALA A 221 7.70 -11.71 -12.72
C ALA A 221 8.23 -10.40 -12.09
N THR A 222 8.58 -10.49 -10.81
CA THR A 222 9.16 -9.38 -10.07
C THR A 222 10.55 -9.09 -10.63
N PRO A 223 10.87 -7.84 -11.02
CA PRO A 223 12.20 -7.49 -11.48
C PRO A 223 13.26 -7.81 -10.42
N SER A 224 14.43 -8.29 -10.84
CA SER A 224 15.50 -8.71 -9.91
C SER A 224 15.94 -7.60 -8.96
N TRP A 225 15.98 -6.35 -9.44
CA TRP A 225 16.33 -5.15 -8.66
C TRP A 225 15.25 -4.73 -7.65
N ALA A 226 14.02 -5.24 -7.80
CA ALA A 226 12.89 -4.97 -6.90
C ALA A 226 12.78 -6.00 -5.78
N VAL A 227 13.33 -7.19 -5.98
CA VAL A 227 13.28 -8.29 -5.00
C VAL A 227 13.95 -7.84 -3.70
N TYR A 228 13.35 -8.24 -2.58
CA TYR A 228 13.87 -7.94 -1.26
C TYR A 228 15.33 -8.40 -1.09
N GLY A 229 16.20 -7.52 -0.62
CA GLY A 229 17.64 -7.75 -0.47
C GLY A 229 18.47 -7.51 -1.73
N ALA A 230 17.86 -7.06 -2.84
CA ALA A 230 18.60 -6.67 -4.05
C ALA A 230 19.55 -5.49 -3.77
N GLU A 231 20.69 -5.45 -4.47
CA GLU A 231 21.70 -4.39 -4.31
C GLU A 231 21.11 -3.00 -4.58
N GLU A 232 20.20 -2.91 -5.53
CA GLU A 232 19.54 -1.67 -5.92
C GLU A 232 18.51 -1.17 -4.91
N GLY A 233 18.13 -2.02 -3.93
CA GLY A 233 17.19 -1.68 -2.87
C GLY A 233 15.83 -1.21 -3.40
N GLY A 234 15.37 -1.81 -4.51
CA GLY A 234 14.11 -1.47 -5.16
C GLY A 234 14.16 -0.39 -6.21
N PHE A 235 15.31 0.27 -6.41
CA PHE A 235 15.41 1.37 -7.36
C PHE A 235 15.68 0.83 -8.77
N ASP A 236 14.84 1.20 -9.73
CA ASP A 236 15.02 0.80 -11.13
C ASP A 236 16.38 1.28 -11.68
N PRO A 237 17.28 0.37 -12.12
CA PRO A 237 18.58 0.73 -12.68
C PRO A 237 18.51 1.65 -13.91
N GLY A 238 17.38 1.63 -14.63
CA GLY A 238 17.15 2.51 -15.77
C GLY A 238 16.86 3.97 -15.39
N GLN A 239 16.64 4.26 -14.11
CA GLN A 239 16.35 5.61 -13.63
C GLN A 239 17.62 6.30 -13.09
N LEU A 240 17.80 7.57 -13.46
CA LEU A 240 18.90 8.38 -12.97
C LEU A 240 18.57 8.98 -11.60
N ARG A 241 19.37 8.62 -10.60
CA ARG A 241 19.23 9.16 -9.25
C ARG A 241 19.81 10.57 -9.18
N TYR A 242 18.95 11.58 -9.03
CA TYR A 242 19.40 12.94 -8.72
C TYR A 242 19.64 13.08 -7.21
N ARG A 243 20.90 13.17 -6.79
CA ARG A 243 21.26 13.51 -5.41
C ARG A 243 21.53 15.01 -5.34
N LYS A 244 20.66 15.75 -4.64
CA LYS A 244 20.92 17.17 -4.36
C LYS A 244 22.05 17.27 -3.33
N GLU A 245 23.15 17.94 -3.66
CA GLU A 245 24.20 18.24 -2.71
C GLU A 245 23.62 19.04 -1.53
N ARG A 246 23.75 18.51 -0.32
CA ARG A 246 23.29 19.19 0.89
C ARG A 246 24.39 20.15 1.36
N HIS A 247 24.28 21.42 0.99
CA HIS A 247 25.07 22.50 1.60
C HIS A 247 24.53 22.89 2.99
N HIS A 248 24.49 21.94 3.94
CA HIS A 248 24.34 22.31 5.33
C HIS A 248 25.72 22.64 5.89
N LYS A 249 26.01 23.94 6.10
CA LYS A 249 27.20 24.38 6.85
C LYS A 249 27.18 23.69 8.21
N SER A 250 28.13 22.80 8.47
CA SER A 250 28.33 22.24 9.80
C SER A 250 28.86 23.34 10.70
N ASN A 251 28.00 23.98 11.48
CA ASN A 251 28.45 24.72 12.67
C ASN A 251 28.84 23.70 13.74
N ARG A 252 29.97 23.00 13.54
CA ARG A 252 30.70 22.41 14.66
C ARG A 252 31.36 23.57 15.39
N LYS A 253 30.74 24.01 16.50
CA LYS A 253 31.46 24.76 17.54
C LYS A 253 32.41 23.77 18.20
N GLU A 254 33.70 23.89 17.89
CA GLU A 254 34.75 23.40 18.77
C GLU A 254 34.61 24.16 20.09
N SER A 255 34.34 23.43 21.17
CA SER A 255 34.46 23.95 22.54
C SER A 255 35.83 23.47 23.00
N GLY A 256 36.75 24.42 23.19
CA GLY A 256 38.04 24.19 23.83
C GLY A 256 37.92 23.99 25.34
#